data_AF-A0A930WBJ1-F1
#
_entry.id   AF-A0A930WBJ1-F1
#
_cell.length_a   1.000
_cell.length_b   1.000
_cell.length_c   1.000
_cell.angle_alpha   90.00
_cell.angle_beta   90.00
_cell.angle_gamma   90.00
#
_symmetry.space_group_name_H-M   'P 1'
#
loop_
_entity.id
_entity.type
_entity.pdbx_description
1 polymer ?
#
loop_
_entity_poly.entity_id
_entity_poly.type
_entity_poly.pdbx_seq_one_letter_code
_entity_poly.pdbx_strand_id
1 'polypeptide(L)' 'FENRVNLSLREVLVTSDHPLCGHRLMDAKQNIREGGLVVLVQRGGENIIPSGLTEIMENDMLVLAEYEE' A
#
# COMPACT_ATOMS: atom_id res chain seq x y z
N PHE A 1 0.83 24.20 12.93
CA PHE A 1 0.55 22.76 12.72
C PHE A 1 1.88 22.06 12.61
N GLU A 2 2.50 21.71 13.74
CA GLU A 2 3.72 20.91 13.74
C GLU A 2 3.46 19.66 14.56
N ASN A 3 3.04 18.61 13.87
CA ASN A 3 3.23 17.25 14.33
C ASN A 3 4.12 16.62 13.26
N ARG A 4 5.44 16.81 13.39
CA ARG A 4 6.41 16.11 12.54
C ARG A 4 6.44 14.67 13.03
N VAL A 5 5.44 13.91 12.63
CA VAL A 5 5.48 12.46 12.81
C VAL A 5 6.52 11.95 11.83
N ASN A 6 7.50 11.19 12.32
CA ASN A 6 8.49 10.55 11.45
C ASN A 6 7.75 9.49 10.63
N LEU A 7 7.52 9.82 9.36
CA LEU A 7 6.86 8.96 8.38
C LEU A 7 7.91 8.47 7.41
N SER A 8 8.05 7.16 7.31
CA SER A 8 8.86 6.52 6.28
C SER A 8 7.97 6.06 5.13
N LEU A 9 8.54 6.07 3.93
CA LEU A 9 7.92 5.47 2.76
C LEU A 9 8.69 4.20 2.38
N ARG A 10 7.96 3.12 2.15
CA ARG A 10 8.52 1.84 1.72
C ARG A 10 7.82 1.33 0.47
N GLU A 11 8.60 0.88 -0.48
CA GLU A 11 8.11 0.22 -1.69
C GLU A 11 8.02 -1.29 -1.49
N VAL A 12 6.92 -1.88 -1.96
CA VAL A 12 6.65 -3.32 -1.89
C VAL A 12 6.17 -3.82 -3.23
N LEU A 13 6.93 -4.74 -3.82
CA LEU A 13 6.48 -5.47 -4.99
C LEU A 13 5.45 -6.54 -4.59
N VAL A 14 4.31 -6.54 -5.27
CA VAL A 14 3.26 -7.53 -5.11
C VAL A 14 3.55 -8.72 -6.02
N THR A 15 3.81 -9.87 -5.40
CA THR A 15 3.91 -11.18 -6.05
C THR A 15 2.56 -11.91 -5.97
N SER A 16 2.40 -12.99 -6.73
CA SER A 16 1.17 -13.80 -6.72
C SER A 16 0.83 -14.45 -5.38
N ASP A 17 1.82 -14.67 -4.51
CA ASP A 17 1.64 -15.14 -3.13
C ASP A 17 1.45 -14.00 -2.11
N HIS A 18 1.52 -12.73 -2.55
CA HIS A 18 1.35 -11.59 -1.67
C HIS A 18 -0.09 -11.54 -1.11
N PRO A 19 -0.29 -11.31 0.20
CA PRO A 19 -1.62 -11.44 0.82
C PRO A 19 -2.69 -10.42 0.38
N LEU A 20 -2.28 -9.39 -0.36
CA LEU A 20 -3.19 -8.40 -0.96
C LEU A 20 -3.49 -8.69 -2.43
N CYS A 21 -2.74 -9.57 -3.08
CA CYS A 21 -2.91 -9.84 -4.51
C CYS A 21 -4.31 -10.42 -4.78
N GLY A 22 -5.05 -9.81 -5.70
CA GLY A 22 -6.43 -10.18 -6.04
C GLY A 22 -7.48 -9.68 -5.04
N HIS A 23 -7.12 -8.78 -4.13
CA HIS A 23 -8.04 -8.21 -3.15
C HIS A 23 -8.12 -6.69 -3.26
N ARG A 24 -9.29 -6.14 -2.96
CA ARG A 24 -9.46 -4.70 -2.80
C ARG A 24 -8.87 -4.27 -1.47
N LEU A 25 -8.32 -3.06 -1.43
CA LEU A 25 -7.74 -2.51 -0.19
C LEU A 25 -8.74 -2.47 0.97
N MET A 26 -10.04 -2.25 0.70
CA MET A 26 -11.07 -2.29 1.75
C MET A 26 -11.33 -3.69 2.31
N ASP A 27 -11.01 -4.74 1.57
CA ASP A 27 -11.21 -6.14 1.97
C ASP A 27 -9.97 -6.72 2.68
N ALA A 28 -8.87 -5.97 2.70
CA ALA A 28 -7.60 -6.31 3.33
C ALA A 28 -7.69 -6.28 4.86
N LYS A 29 -8.37 -7.26 5.46
CA LYS A 29 -8.66 -7.28 6.90
C LYS A 29 -7.50 -7.68 7.80
N GLN A 30 -6.39 -8.21 7.27
CA GLN A 30 -5.38 -8.90 8.10
C GLN A 30 -3.91 -8.57 7.80
N ASN A 31 -3.58 -7.87 6.70
CA ASN A 31 -2.21 -7.90 6.17
C ASN A 31 -1.50 -6.54 6.07
N ILE A 32 -2.20 -5.43 6.29
CA ILE A 32 -1.53 -4.15 6.53
C ILE A 32 -1.32 -4.10 8.03
N ARG A 33 -0.06 -4.22 8.49
CA ARG A 33 0.30 -4.06 9.91
C ARG A 33 -0.43 -2.84 10.44
N GLU A 34 -1.10 -2.97 11.59
CA GLU A 34 -1.91 -1.93 12.21
C GLU A 34 -1.16 -0.58 12.17
N GLY A 35 -1.51 0.30 11.22
CA GLY A 35 -0.89 1.62 11.07
C GLY A 35 -0.27 1.97 9.71
N GLY A 36 -0.10 1.03 8.77
CA GLY A 36 0.39 1.35 7.42
C GLY A 36 -0.69 1.94 6.50
N LEU A 37 -0.33 2.91 5.65
CA LEU A 37 -1.22 3.47 4.62
C LEU A 37 -0.65 3.23 3.22
N VAL A 38 -1.39 2.57 2.34
CA VAL A 38 -1.04 2.52 0.91
C VAL A 38 -1.35 3.89 0.29
N VAL A 39 -0.32 4.63 -0.07
CA VAL A 39 -0.45 5.99 -0.63
C VAL A 39 -0.40 6.02 -2.15
N LEU A 40 0.23 5.02 -2.77
CA LEU A 40 0.40 4.94 -4.22
C LEU A 40 0.49 3.47 -4.65
N VAL A 41 -0.06 3.18 -5.82
CA VAL A 41 0.17 1.94 -6.56
C VAL A 41 0.82 2.30 -7.88
N GLN A 42 2.00 1.75 -8.17
CA GLN A 42 2.58 1.85 -9.51
C GLN A 42 2.28 0.59 -10.30
N ARG A 43 1.64 0.74 -11.46
CA ARG A 43 1.22 -0.37 -12.30
C ARG A 43 1.44 -0.01 -13.76
N GLY A 44 2.16 -0.87 -14.50
CA GLY A 44 2.39 -0.65 -15.92
C GLY A 44 3.08 0.67 -16.27
N GLY A 45 3.87 1.23 -15.35
CA GLY A 45 4.53 2.54 -15.51
C GLY A 45 3.68 3.76 -15.13
N GLU A 46 2.44 3.56 -14.66
CA GLU A 46 1.56 4.64 -14.19
C GLU A 46 1.49 4.69 -12.68
N ASN A 47 1.23 5.90 -12.15
CA ASN A 47 1.04 6.19 -10.74
C ASN A 47 -0.46 6.31 -10.43
N ILE A 48 -1.01 5.40 -9.64
CA ILE A 48 -2.43 5.33 -9.25
C ILE A 48 -2.57 5.74 -7.79
N ILE A 49 -3.41 6.75 -7.52
CA ILE A 49 -3.83 7.09 -6.14
C ILE A 49 -4.92 6.08 -5.73
N PRO A 50 -4.66 5.22 -4.75
CA PRO A 50 -5.58 4.16 -4.39
C PRO A 50 -6.81 4.68 -3.64
N SER A 51 -7.90 3.94 -3.76
CA SER A 51 -9.08 4.04 -2.91
C SER A 51 -9.34 2.69 -2.25
N GLY A 52 -10.32 2.60 -1.34
CA GLY A 52 -10.74 1.32 -0.79
C GLY A 52 -11.16 0.30 -1.86
N LEU A 53 -11.63 0.77 -3.03
CA LEU A 53 -12.05 -0.09 -4.15
C LEU A 53 -10.89 -0.54 -5.04
N THR A 54 -9.68 0.01 -4.86
CA THR A 54 -8.52 -0.36 -5.66
C THR A 54 -8.16 -1.81 -5.38
N GLU A 55 -8.26 -2.62 -6.42
CA GLU A 55 -7.83 -4.02 -6.41
C GLU A 55 -6.33 -4.09 -6.68
N ILE A 56 -5.62 -4.76 -5.78
CA ILE A 56 -4.18 -4.96 -5.88
C ILE A 56 -3.90 -6.17 -6.77
N MET A 57 -2.95 -6.01 -7.70
CA MET A 57 -2.63 -7.00 -8.73
C MET A 57 -1.17 -7.40 -8.66
N GLU A 58 -0.85 -8.59 -9.16
CA GLU A 58 0.53 -9.02 -9.32
C GLU A 58 1.32 -8.02 -10.18
N ASN A 59 2.56 -7.75 -9.78
CA ASN A 59 3.46 -6.73 -10.32
C ASN A 59 3.11 -5.28 -9.98
N ASP A 60 2.16 -5.04 -9.09
CA ASP A 60 2.02 -3.73 -8.47
C ASP A 60 3.24 -3.40 -7.60
N MET A 61 3.68 -2.15 -7.67
CA MET A 61 4.55 -1.56 -6.65
C MET A 61 3.67 -0.76 -5.68
N LEU A 62 3.52 -1.23 -4.45
CA LEU A 62 2.82 -0.47 -3.41
C LEU A 62 3.79 0.46 -2.72
N VAL A 63 3.43 1.74 -2.58
CA VAL A 63 4.12 2.67 -1.69
C VAL A 63 3.33 2.76 -0.40
N LEU A 64 3.96 2.34 0.69
CA LEU A 64 3.40 2.33 2.03
C LEU A 64 3.99 3.48 2.84
N ALA A 65 3.14 4.27 3.47
CA ALA A 65 3.51 5.20 4.51
C ALA A 65 3.36 4.51 5.87
N GLU A 66 4.43 4.45 6.64
CA GLU A 66 4.50 3.83 7.95
C GLU A 66 5.13 4.81 8.94
N TYR A 67 4.66 4.82 10.19
CA TYR A 67 5.29 5.60 11.25
C TYR A 67 6.62 4.94 11.64
N GLU A 68 7.67 5.74 11.74
CA GLU A 68 8.91 5.31 12.39
C GLU A 68 8.70 5.37 13.92
N GLU A 69 9.06 4.30 14.63
CA GLU A 69 9.11 4.28 16.11
C GLU A 69 10.22 5.19 16.65
#